data_AF-A0A5B8BNS6-F1
#
_entry.id   AF-A0A5B8BNS6-F1
#
_cell.length_a   1.000
_cell.length_b   1.000
_cell.length_c   1.000
_cell.angle_alpha   90.00
_cell.angle_beta   90.00
_cell.angle_gamma   90.00
#
_symmetry.space_group_name_H-M   'P 1'
#
loop_
_entity.id
_entity.type
_entity.pdbx_description
1 polymer ?
#
loop_
_entity_poly.entity_id
_entity_poly.type
_entity_poly.pdbx_seq_one_letter_code
_entity_poly.pdbx_strand_id
1 'polypeptide(L)'
;MTSGPNTTCEGVNERLDPGYRTKPPTSGEDIRAYCRRLEGLGHEEMFLRTAVACHFPGHVHLSEMADFFREYEQARAGHLALLRTIFRDRPESWFIRKLSKNLGVPMDEAREWVESPL
;
A
#
# COMPACT_ATOMS: atom_id res chain seq x y z
N MET A 1 -10.10 -28.15 -20.31
CA MET A 1 -9.12 -28.36 -19.22
C MET A 1 -7.93 -27.46 -19.52
N THR A 2 -8.07 -26.17 -19.18
CA THR A 2 -7.47 -25.49 -18.00
C THR A 2 -5.99 -25.24 -18.16
N SER A 3 -5.64 -24.00 -18.50
CA SER A 3 -4.42 -23.33 -18.07
C SER A 3 -4.65 -21.83 -18.20
N GLY A 4 -5.16 -21.22 -17.13
CA GLY A 4 -5.24 -19.77 -16.99
C GLY A 4 -3.85 -19.19 -16.69
N PRO A 5 -3.59 -17.91 -17.00
CA PRO A 5 -2.26 -17.33 -16.88
C PRO A 5 -1.84 -17.20 -15.41
N ASN A 6 -0.71 -17.84 -15.12
CA ASN A 6 0.08 -17.71 -13.91
C ASN A 6 0.48 -16.25 -13.72
N THR A 7 -0.22 -15.53 -12.83
CA THR A 7 0.15 -14.16 -12.47
C THR A 7 0.95 -14.25 -11.18
N THR A 8 2.25 -14.50 -11.31
CA THR A 8 3.20 -14.41 -10.21
C THR A 8 3.22 -12.98 -9.69
N CYS A 9 2.98 -12.83 -8.38
CA CYS A 9 3.08 -11.57 -7.63
C CYS A 9 4.55 -11.11 -7.47
N GLU A 10 5.34 -11.16 -8.55
CA GLU A 10 6.72 -10.67 -8.57
C GLU A 10 6.71 -9.15 -8.72
N GLY A 11 6.56 -8.47 -7.58
CA GLY A 11 6.59 -7.01 -7.56
C GLY A 11 6.47 -6.38 -6.19
N VAL A 12 6.09 -7.12 -5.15
CA VAL A 12 5.96 -6.59 -3.80
C VAL A 12 7.27 -6.75 -3.05
N ASN A 13 8.14 -5.75 -3.23
CA ASN A 13 9.22 -5.31 -2.34
C ASN A 13 9.45 -6.22 -1.10
N GLU A 14 10.47 -7.08 -1.13
CA GLU A 14 10.82 -8.13 -0.14
C GLU A 14 11.18 -7.63 1.29
N ARG A 15 10.77 -6.41 1.66
CA ARG A 15 11.07 -5.78 2.96
C ARG A 15 9.82 -5.33 3.73
N LEU A 16 8.62 -5.69 3.28
CA LEU A 16 7.39 -5.45 4.02
C LEU A 16 7.07 -6.69 4.86
N ASP A 17 6.79 -6.47 6.15
CA ASP A 17 6.43 -7.52 7.11
C ASP A 17 5.32 -8.43 6.53
N PRO A 18 5.54 -9.76 6.41
CA PRO A 18 4.52 -10.69 5.92
C PRO A 18 3.34 -10.86 6.88
N GLY A 19 3.34 -10.17 8.02
CA GLY A 19 2.31 -10.18 9.06
C GLY A 19 0.88 -9.96 8.57
N TYR A 20 0.68 -9.39 7.37
CA TYR A 20 -0.65 -9.24 6.77
C TYR A 20 -1.41 -10.56 6.61
N ARG A 21 -0.71 -11.70 6.39
CA ARG A 21 -1.35 -13.02 6.26
C ARG A 21 -2.04 -13.47 7.55
N THR A 22 -1.55 -13.00 8.69
CA THR A 22 -2.05 -13.36 10.03
C THR A 22 -3.17 -12.44 10.52
N LYS A 23 -3.58 -11.45 9.72
CA LYS A 23 -4.62 -10.48 10.05
C LYS A 23 -5.79 -10.56 9.05
N PRO A 24 -6.51 -11.68 8.94
CA PRO A 24 -7.64 -11.78 8.01
C PRO A 24 -8.76 -10.79 8.36
N PRO A 25 -9.69 -10.53 7.43
CA PRO A 25 -10.93 -9.84 7.73
C PRO A 25 -11.76 -10.64 8.74
N THR A 26 -12.48 -9.92 9.59
CA THR A 26 -13.47 -10.50 10.50
C THR A 26 -14.73 -10.91 9.72
N SER A 27 -15.56 -11.79 10.31
CA SER A 27 -16.75 -12.30 9.62
C SER A 27 -17.70 -11.16 9.23
N GLY A 28 -17.96 -11.02 7.93
CA GLY A 28 -18.84 -9.98 7.39
C GLY A 28 -18.20 -8.59 7.27
N GLU A 29 -16.90 -8.47 7.54
CA GLU A 29 -16.15 -7.22 7.35
C GLU A 29 -15.93 -6.97 5.85
N ASP A 30 -16.43 -5.83 5.37
CA ASP A 30 -16.14 -5.38 4.01
C ASP A 30 -14.71 -4.82 3.90
N ILE A 31 -14.26 -4.62 2.66
CA ILE A 31 -12.90 -4.17 2.37
C ILE A 31 -12.56 -2.81 3.00
N ARG A 32 -13.52 -1.88 3.11
CA ARG A 32 -13.28 -0.55 3.68
C ARG A 32 -13.17 -0.64 5.19
N ALA A 33 -14.09 -1.36 5.84
CA ALA A 33 -14.04 -1.64 7.27
C ALA A 33 -12.72 -2.34 7.65
N TYR A 34 -12.30 -3.31 6.84
CA TYR A 34 -11.02 -3.99 6.98
C TYR A 34 -9.82 -3.03 6.92
N CYS A 35 -9.76 -2.18 5.89
CA CYS A 35 -8.67 -1.20 5.76
C CYS A 35 -8.67 -0.19 6.92
N ARG A 36 -9.85 0.30 7.34
CA ARG A 36 -9.98 1.22 8.49
C ARG A 36 -9.50 0.58 9.79
N ARG A 37 -9.81 -0.69 10.02
CA ARG A 37 -9.29 -1.43 11.18
C ARG A 37 -7.77 -1.55 11.12
N LEU A 38 -7.20 -1.90 9.97
CA LEU A 38 -5.74 -1.99 9.82
C LEU A 38 -5.05 -0.64 10.02
N GLU A 39 -5.60 0.43 9.46
CA GLU A 39 -5.13 1.81 9.67
C GLU A 39 -5.19 2.18 11.16
N GLY A 40 -6.29 1.87 11.86
CA GLY A 40 -6.44 2.08 13.30
C GLY A 40 -5.48 1.26 14.17
N LEU A 41 -4.91 0.18 13.64
CA LEU A 41 -3.84 -0.60 14.28
C LEU A 41 -2.44 -0.05 13.96
N GLY A 42 -2.35 1.05 13.22
CA GLY A 42 -1.09 1.70 12.85
C GLY A 42 -0.39 1.08 11.64
N HIS A 43 -1.10 0.30 10.81
CA HIS A 43 -0.52 -0.25 9.60
C HIS A 43 -0.45 0.79 8.47
N GLU A 44 0.65 0.80 7.75
CA GLU A 44 0.93 1.74 6.67
C GLU A 44 0.34 1.30 5.32
N GLU A 45 0.25 2.23 4.36
CA GLU A 45 -0.53 2.02 3.13
C GLU A 45 -0.09 0.81 2.30
N MET A 46 1.21 0.53 2.19
CA MET A 46 1.69 -0.66 1.47
C MET A 46 1.28 -1.96 2.16
N PHE A 47 1.24 -1.98 3.49
CA PHE A 47 0.70 -3.09 4.27
C PHE A 47 -0.77 -3.29 3.93
N LEU A 48 -1.58 -2.22 3.97
CA LEU A 48 -3.00 -2.29 3.63
C LEU A 48 -3.23 -2.83 2.20
N ARG A 49 -2.51 -2.30 1.21
CA ARG A 49 -2.57 -2.75 -0.20
C ARG A 49 -2.25 -4.23 -0.33
N THR A 50 -1.18 -4.68 0.32
CA THR A 50 -0.76 -6.09 0.30
C THR A 50 -1.78 -6.98 1.01
N ALA A 51 -2.35 -6.51 2.12
CA ALA A 51 -3.37 -7.22 2.86
C ALA A 51 -4.67 -7.35 2.07
N VAL A 52 -5.10 -6.30 1.36
CA VAL A 52 -6.24 -6.32 0.44
C VAL A 52 -6.01 -7.30 -0.71
N ALA A 53 -4.85 -7.23 -1.38
CA ALA A 53 -4.53 -8.16 -2.46
C ALA A 53 -4.53 -9.63 -2.00
N CYS A 54 -4.17 -9.86 -0.73
CA CYS A 54 -4.16 -11.20 -0.12
C CYS A 54 -5.56 -11.72 0.24
N HIS A 55 -6.37 -10.90 0.93
CA HIS A 55 -7.63 -11.36 1.54
C HIS A 55 -8.87 -11.03 0.71
N PHE A 56 -8.76 -10.08 -0.20
CA PHE A 56 -9.82 -9.65 -1.12
C PHE A 56 -9.33 -9.70 -2.58
N PRO A 57 -8.84 -10.86 -3.07
CA PRO A 57 -8.32 -10.97 -4.42
C PRO A 57 -9.41 -10.57 -5.44
N GLY A 58 -9.04 -9.72 -6.39
CA GLY A 58 -9.93 -9.25 -7.46
C GLY A 58 -11.00 -8.22 -7.05
N HIS A 59 -11.02 -7.75 -5.80
CA HIS A 59 -12.01 -6.75 -5.35
C HIS A 59 -11.63 -5.31 -5.72
N VAL A 60 -10.33 -5.02 -5.85
CA VAL A 60 -9.83 -3.71 -6.29
C VAL A 60 -8.90 -3.96 -7.46
N HIS A 61 -9.19 -3.37 -8.61
CA HIS A 61 -8.31 -3.49 -9.77
C HIS A 61 -7.03 -2.68 -9.52
N LEU A 62 -5.90 -3.11 -10.08
CA LEU A 62 -4.61 -2.43 -9.88
C LEU A 62 -4.66 -0.94 -10.28
N SER A 63 -5.43 -0.61 -11.32
CA SER A 63 -5.63 0.78 -11.77
C SER A 63 -6.46 1.63 -10.82
N GLU A 64 -7.25 1.01 -9.94
CA GLU A 64 -8.14 1.69 -8.99
C GLU A 64 -7.53 1.79 -7.59
N MET A 65 -6.40 1.11 -7.35
CA MET A 65 -5.74 1.06 -6.04
C MET A 65 -5.38 2.45 -5.51
N ALA A 66 -4.86 3.33 -6.36
CA ALA A 66 -4.48 4.69 -5.95
C ALA A 66 -5.70 5.49 -5.45
N ASP A 67 -6.79 5.49 -6.21
CA ASP A 67 -8.02 6.20 -5.85
C ASP A 67 -8.70 5.57 -4.64
N PHE A 68 -8.75 4.24 -4.56
CA PHE A 68 -9.28 3.52 -3.41
C PHE A 68 -8.55 3.89 -2.13
N PHE A 69 -7.22 3.94 -2.15
CA PHE A 69 -6.42 4.21 -0.96
C PHE A 69 -6.28 5.69 -0.59
N ARG A 70 -6.80 6.61 -1.41
CA ARG A 70 -6.69 8.06 -1.18
C ARG A 70 -7.27 8.48 0.18
N GLU A 71 -8.31 7.80 0.66
CA GLU A 71 -9.00 8.08 1.92
C GLU A 71 -8.27 7.62 3.20
N TYR A 72 -7.15 6.90 3.09
CA TYR A 72 -6.38 6.34 4.22
C TYR A 72 -5.12 7.18 4.47
N GLU A 73 -5.34 8.44 4.83
CA GLU A 73 -4.27 9.42 4.97
C GLU A 73 -3.25 9.08 6.07
N GLN A 74 -3.71 8.46 7.16
CA GLN A 74 -2.81 8.08 8.26
C GLN A 74 -1.93 6.91 7.84
N ALA A 75 -2.48 5.93 7.12
CA ALA A 75 -1.70 4.85 6.54
C ALA A 75 -0.64 5.38 5.55
N ARG A 76 -1.00 6.39 4.75
CA ARG A 76 -0.07 7.08 3.83
C ARG A 76 1.04 7.80 4.56
N ALA A 77 0.71 8.60 5.59
CA ALA A 77 1.69 9.28 6.43
C ALA A 77 2.64 8.27 7.12
N GLY A 78 2.10 7.15 7.60
CA GLY A 78 2.89 6.03 8.13
C GLY A 78 3.87 5.45 7.10
N HIS A 79 3.45 5.31 5.84
CA HIS A 79 4.32 4.82 4.76
C HIS A 79 5.47 5.79 4.49
N LEU A 80 5.17 7.10 4.41
CA LEU A 80 6.17 8.15 4.22
C LEU A 80 7.19 8.17 5.36
N ALA A 81 6.72 8.12 6.61
CA ALA A 81 7.57 8.07 7.80
C ALA A 81 8.46 6.81 7.81
N LEU A 82 7.90 5.65 7.46
CA LEU A 82 8.63 4.40 7.35
C LEU A 82 9.74 4.50 6.29
N LEU A 83 9.42 5.00 5.09
CA LEU A 83 10.41 5.18 4.05
C LEU A 83 11.54 6.12 4.51
N ARG A 84 11.21 7.28 5.08
CA ARG A 84 12.21 8.24 5.61
C ARG A 84 13.08 7.61 6.69
N THR A 85 12.53 6.69 7.49
CA THR A 85 13.27 5.98 8.54
C THR A 85 14.24 4.95 7.94
N ILE A 86 13.78 4.12 7.00
CA ILE A 86 14.58 3.04 6.39
C ILE A 86 15.66 3.61 5.46
N PHE A 87 15.35 4.68 4.73
CA PHE A 87 16.18 5.21 3.64
C PHE A 87 16.72 6.60 3.94
N ARG A 88 17.15 6.85 5.18
CA ARG A 88 17.55 8.16 5.70
C ARG A 88 18.55 8.93 4.81
N ASP A 89 19.49 8.23 4.18
CA ASP A 89 20.56 8.85 3.40
C ASP A 89 20.21 9.03 1.91
N ARG A 90 18.97 8.73 1.51
CA ARG A 90 18.54 8.88 0.12
C ARG A 90 18.05 10.31 -0.14
N PRO A 91 18.29 10.85 -1.35
CA PRO A 91 17.77 12.16 -1.71
C PRO A 91 16.24 12.13 -1.90
N GLU A 92 15.58 13.28 -1.78
CA GLU A 92 14.13 13.41 -1.96
C GLU A 92 13.64 12.90 -3.33
N SER A 93 14.41 13.14 -4.39
CA SER A 93 14.10 12.62 -5.73
C SER A 93 13.98 11.09 -5.79
N TRP A 94 14.73 10.38 -4.94
CA TRP A 94 14.61 8.94 -4.79
C TRP A 94 13.32 8.56 -4.06
N PHE A 95 12.95 9.31 -3.01
CA PHE A 95 11.70 9.10 -2.27
C PHE A 95 10.48 9.28 -3.15
N ILE A 96 10.43 10.35 -3.94
CA ILE A 96 9.32 10.63 -4.86
C ILE A 96 9.15 9.47 -5.85
N ARG A 97 10.24 9.03 -6.48
CA ARG A 97 10.22 7.89 -7.39
C ARG A 97 9.79 6.59 -6.70
N LYS A 98 10.25 6.37 -5.46
CA LYS A 98 9.90 5.17 -4.69
C LYS A 98 8.41 5.18 -4.32
N LEU A 99 7.89 6.31 -3.90
CA LEU A 99 6.50 6.52 -3.53
C LEU A 99 5.56 6.35 -4.74
N SER A 100 5.88 7.03 -5.85
CA SER A 100 5.15 6.88 -7.11
C SER A 100 5.07 5.41 -7.55
N LYS A 101 6.18 4.68 -7.51
CA LYS A 101 6.20 3.26 -7.85
C LYS A 101 5.42 2.39 -6.85
N ASN A 102 5.57 2.62 -5.55
CA ASN A 102 4.93 1.82 -4.52
C ASN A 102 3.41 2.00 -4.53
N LEU A 103 2.94 3.25 -4.60
CA LEU A 103 1.52 3.59 -4.46
C LEU A 103 0.79 3.73 -5.80
N GLY A 104 1.52 3.65 -6.92
CA GLY A 104 0.93 3.75 -8.26
C GLY A 104 0.38 5.13 -8.57
N VAL A 105 0.92 6.18 -7.93
CA VAL A 105 0.51 7.58 -8.15
C VAL A 105 1.47 8.30 -9.11
N PRO A 106 1.00 9.32 -9.84
CA PRO A 106 1.86 10.17 -10.67
C PRO A 106 3.05 10.76 -9.88
N MET A 107 4.17 11.01 -10.56
CA MET A 107 5.37 11.59 -9.93
C MET A 107 5.12 12.96 -9.31
N ASP A 108 4.22 13.77 -9.87
CA ASP A 108 3.89 15.09 -9.35
C ASP A 108 3.06 14.99 -8.06
N GLU A 109 2.06 14.10 -8.00
CA GLU A 109 1.30 13.81 -6.78
C GLU A 109 2.23 13.22 -5.69
N ALA A 110 3.14 12.31 -6.06
CA ALA A 110 4.15 11.80 -5.14
C ALA A 110 5.09 12.90 -4.61
N ARG A 111 5.40 13.92 -5.42
CA ARG A 111 6.21 15.08 -5.01
C ARG A 111 5.46 15.91 -3.99
N GLU A 112 4.20 16.25 -4.27
CA GLU A 112 3.34 17.01 -3.37
C GLU A 112 3.26 16.35 -1.98
N TRP A 113 3.10 15.03 -1.93
CA TRP A 113 3.06 14.28 -0.67
C TRP A 113 4.38 14.27 0.11
N VAL A 114 5.52 14.36 -0.58
CA VAL A 114 6.84 14.40 0.07
C VAL A 114 7.16 15.79 0.60
N GLU A 115 6.77 16.84 -0.12
CA GLU A 115 7.04 18.25 0.18
C GLU A 115 6.05 18.84 1.20
N SER A 116 4.80 18.38 1.18
CA SER A 116 3.75 18.76 2.14
C SER A 116 3.20 17.52 2.85
N PRO A 117 3.99 16.89 3.74
CA PRO A 117 3.54 15.74 4.50
C PRO A 117 2.38 16.15 5.43
N LEU A 118 1.27 15.42 5.31
CA LEU A 118 0.02 15.57 6.08
C LEU A 118 0.23 15.45 7.59
#